data_AF-A0A4Z0EMD5-F1
#
_entry.id   AF-A0A4Z0EMD5-F1
#
_cell.length_a   1.000
_cell.length_b   1.000
_cell.length_c   1.000
_cell.angle_alpha   90.00
_cell.angle_beta   90.00
_cell.angle_gamma   90.00
#
_symmetry.space_group_name_H-M   'P 1'
#
loop_
_entity.id
_entity.type
_entity.pdbx_description
1 polymer ?
#
loop_
_entity_poly.entity_id
_entity_poly.type
_entity_poly.pdbx_seq_one_letter_code
_entity_poly.pdbx_strand_id
1 'polypeptide(L)'
;MATDAQIDIYCPACHWEPDGGPHWQCRCGHVWDTFETGGTCPQCHYRWAVTTCPTRPGGCGVTSPHIDWYHGLDALVEELVEAALTVPAAVGCTPNES
;
A
#
# COMPACT_ATOMS: atom_id res chain seq x y z
N MET A 1 11.72 -18.81 -9.69
CA MET A 1 12.26 -17.61 -10.35
C MET A 1 11.66 -16.45 -9.59
N ALA A 2 12.47 -15.61 -8.95
CA ALA A 2 11.97 -14.47 -8.20
C ALA A 2 11.49 -13.42 -9.20
N THR A 3 10.18 -13.40 -9.47
CA THR A 3 9.53 -12.25 -10.08
C THR A 3 9.27 -11.27 -8.97
N ASP A 4 10.10 -10.22 -8.91
CA ASP A 4 9.92 -9.00 -8.13
C ASP A 4 8.45 -8.56 -8.23
N ALA A 5 7.62 -8.91 -7.25
CA ALA A 5 6.21 -8.58 -7.25
C ALA A 5 6.07 -7.05 -7.10
N GLN A 6 5.97 -6.38 -8.24
CA GLN A 6 5.87 -4.93 -8.33
C GLN A 6 4.44 -4.50 -7.99
N ILE A 7 4.31 -3.63 -7.00
CA ILE A 7 3.05 -2.97 -6.67
C ILE A 7 3.03 -1.62 -7.37
N ASP A 8 2.07 -1.47 -8.28
CA ASP A 8 1.81 -0.21 -8.97
C ASP A 8 0.73 0.57 -8.22
N ILE A 9 0.86 1.89 -8.19
CA ILE A 9 -0.11 2.77 -7.54
C ILE A 9 -0.72 3.69 -8.57
N TYR A 10 -2.02 3.53 -8.85
CA TYR A 10 -2.75 4.43 -9.74
C TYR A 10 -4.25 4.45 -9.44
N CYS A 11 -4.89 5.56 -9.84
CA CYS A 11 -6.33 5.73 -9.64
C CYS A 11 -7.10 4.62 -10.38
N PRO A 12 -7.96 3.84 -9.69
CA PRO A 12 -8.69 2.74 -10.33
C PRO A 12 -9.72 3.21 -11.38
N ALA A 13 -10.09 4.49 -11.37
CA ALA A 13 -11.05 5.05 -12.31
C ALA A 13 -10.40 5.64 -13.58
N CYS A 14 -9.23 6.29 -13.46
CA CYS A 14 -8.64 7.03 -14.57
C CYS A 14 -7.15 6.77 -14.82
N HIS A 15 -6.55 5.84 -14.07
CA HIS A 15 -5.13 5.49 -14.17
C HIS A 15 -4.16 6.66 -13.93
N TRP A 16 -4.59 7.68 -13.18
CA TRP A 16 -3.70 8.74 -12.74
C TRP A 16 -2.71 8.20 -11.71
N GLU A 17 -1.42 8.41 -11.95
CA GLU A 17 -0.32 7.98 -11.09
C GLU A 17 0.08 9.10 -10.12
N PRO A 18 0.21 8.80 -8.81
CA PRO A 18 0.77 9.73 -7.85
C PRO A 18 2.20 10.13 -8.20
N ASP A 19 2.48 11.43 -8.17
CA ASP A 19 3.78 12.02 -8.44
C ASP A 19 4.66 12.19 -7.18
N GLY A 20 4.22 11.63 -6.04
CA GLY A 20 4.84 11.82 -4.72
C GLY A 20 4.53 13.18 -4.07
N GLY A 21 3.64 13.97 -4.66
CA GLY A 21 3.28 15.30 -4.18
C GLY A 21 2.20 15.30 -3.08
N PRO A 22 2.12 16.39 -2.28
CA PRO A 22 1.14 16.53 -1.21
C PRO A 22 -0.24 16.94 -1.76
N HIS A 23 -0.98 15.98 -2.31
CA HIS A 23 -2.30 16.24 -2.93
C HIS A 23 -3.49 16.11 -1.98
N TRP A 24 -3.31 15.48 -0.81
CA TRP A 24 -4.40 15.13 0.09
C TRP A 24 -4.32 15.87 1.42
N GLN A 25 -5.46 16.37 1.89
CA GLN A 25 -5.58 17.05 3.17
C GLN A 25 -6.34 16.20 4.20
N CYS A 26 -5.80 16.12 5.41
CA CYS A 26 -6.37 15.35 6.50
C CYS A 26 -7.42 16.18 7.22
N ARG A 27 -8.27 15.53 8.01
CA ARG A 27 -9.20 16.20 8.91
C ARG A 27 -8.52 17.08 9.97
N CYS A 28 -7.23 16.84 10.27
CA CYS A 28 -6.44 17.70 11.16
C CYS A 28 -5.78 18.88 10.44
N GLY A 29 -5.97 19.02 9.12
CA GLY A 29 -5.39 20.08 8.29
C GLY A 29 -4.04 19.74 7.64
N HIS A 30 -3.40 18.64 8.04
CA HIS A 30 -2.13 18.20 7.44
C HIS A 30 -2.31 17.85 5.96
N VAL A 31 -1.42 18.34 5.09
CA VAL A 31 -1.42 18.01 3.65
C VAL A 31 -0.21 17.14 3.35
N TRP A 32 -0.41 15.99 2.72
CA TRP A 32 0.65 15.00 2.49
C TRP A 32 0.36 14.10 1.28
N ASP A 33 1.35 13.30 0.88
CA ASP A 33 1.15 12.18 -0.01
C ASP A 33 0.56 11.00 0.78
N THR A 34 -0.69 10.65 0.47
CA THR A 34 -1.38 9.57 1.16
C THR A 34 -0.68 8.21 0.97
N PHE A 35 0.10 8.03 -0.10
CA PHE A 35 0.74 6.75 -0.41
C PHE A 35 2.05 6.54 0.36
N GLU A 36 2.70 7.60 0.85
CA GLU A 36 3.89 7.53 1.72
C GLU A 36 3.64 6.71 3.00
N THR A 37 2.38 6.70 3.47
CA THR A 37 1.99 6.18 4.79
C THR A 37 0.84 5.17 4.72
N GLY A 38 0.48 4.70 3.52
CA GLY A 38 -0.66 3.80 3.32
C GLY A 38 -1.98 4.35 3.87
N GLY A 39 -2.22 5.65 3.67
CA GLY A 39 -3.45 6.33 4.09
C GLY A 39 -3.46 6.79 5.54
N THR A 40 -2.35 6.68 6.27
CA THR A 40 -2.27 7.09 7.68
C THR A 40 -1.67 8.48 7.82
N CYS A 41 -2.44 9.45 8.30
CA CYS A 41 -1.93 10.80 8.49
C CYS A 41 -0.71 10.80 9.45
N PRO A 42 0.46 11.33 9.06
CA PRO A 42 1.65 11.30 9.91
C PRO A 42 1.54 12.22 11.14
N GLN A 43 0.63 13.21 11.11
CA GLN A 43 0.43 14.15 12.22
C GLN A 43 -0.54 13.63 13.29
N CYS A 44 -1.71 13.14 12.89
CA CYS A 44 -2.78 12.74 13.84
C CYS A 44 -3.07 11.24 13.86
N HIS A 45 -2.35 10.45 13.06
CA HIS A 45 -2.47 8.98 12.95
C HIS A 45 -3.85 8.47 12.55
N TYR A 46 -4.73 9.34 12.05
CA TYR A 46 -5.99 8.91 11.46
C TYR A 46 -5.73 8.15 10.16
N ARG A 47 -6.30 6.93 10.06
CA ARG A 47 -6.20 6.08 8.88
C ARG A 47 -7.41 6.27 7.97
N TRP A 48 -7.17 6.75 6.77
CA TRP A 48 -8.18 6.92 5.73
C TRP A 48 -8.48 5.58 5.05
N ALA A 49 -9.78 5.27 4.91
CA ALA A 49 -10.25 4.09 4.19
C ALA A 49 -10.49 4.36 2.69
N VAL A 50 -10.52 5.63 2.30
CA VAL A 50 -10.82 6.09 0.94
C VAL A 50 -9.84 7.19 0.54
N THR A 51 -9.58 7.28 -0.76
CA THR A 51 -8.73 8.32 -1.35
C THR A 51 -9.44 8.93 -2.56
N THR A 52 -9.49 10.26 -2.59
CA THR A 52 -10.03 11.02 -3.71
C THR A 52 -8.95 11.30 -4.73
N CYS A 53 -9.21 10.95 -6.00
CA CYS A 53 -8.27 11.27 -7.08
C CYS A 53 -8.19 12.80 -7.28
N PRO A 54 -7.00 13.42 -7.26
CA PRO A 54 -6.89 14.87 -7.39
C PRO A 54 -7.27 15.32 -8.80
N THR A 55 -8.02 16.42 -8.94
CA THR A 55 -8.44 16.93 -10.27
C THR A 55 -7.30 17.61 -11.04
N ARG A 56 -6.24 18.00 -10.35
CA ARG A 56 -4.99 18.54 -10.92
C ARG A 56 -3.82 17.68 -10.45
N PRO A 57 -2.80 17.43 -11.27
CA PRO A 57 -2.61 17.93 -12.63
C PRO A 57 -3.42 17.21 -13.73
N GLY A 58 -4.18 16.15 -13.43
CA GLY A 58 -4.96 15.45 -14.47
C GLY A 58 -5.80 14.26 -14.00
N GLY A 59 -6.12 14.14 -12.71
CA GLY A 59 -6.97 13.08 -12.22
C GLY A 59 -8.48 13.40 -12.30
N CYS A 60 -9.30 12.44 -11.92
CA CYS A 60 -10.74 12.45 -12.21
C CYS A 60 -11.66 12.96 -11.10
N GLY A 61 -11.16 13.22 -9.88
CA GLY A 61 -12.00 13.65 -8.75
C GLY A 61 -12.79 12.52 -8.07
N VAL A 62 -12.76 11.29 -8.61
CA VAL A 62 -13.49 10.14 -8.06
C VAL A 62 -12.87 9.71 -6.74
N THR A 63 -13.71 9.44 -5.75
CA THR A 63 -13.30 8.84 -4.48
C THR A 63 -13.43 7.33 -4.57
N SER A 64 -12.35 6.61 -4.30
CA SER A 64 -12.31 5.15 -4.31
C SER A 64 -11.76 4.63 -2.98
N PRO A 65 -12.04 3.38 -2.59
CA PRO A 65 -11.36 2.71 -1.49
C PRO A 65 -9.83 2.87 -1.63
N HIS A 66 -9.13 3.17 -0.54
CA HIS A 66 -7.69 3.42 -0.59
C HIS A 66 -6.91 2.18 -1.08
N ILE A 67 -7.40 0.98 -0.75
CA ILE A 67 -6.79 -0.28 -1.18
C ILE A 67 -6.87 -0.49 -2.70
N ASP A 68 -7.90 0.02 -3.38
CA ASP A 68 -8.10 -0.15 -4.83
C ASP A 68 -7.10 0.66 -5.67
N TRP A 69 -6.30 1.52 -5.03
CA TRP A 69 -5.21 2.23 -5.68
C TRP A 69 -3.95 1.37 -5.86
N TYR A 70 -3.85 0.26 -5.14
CA TYR A 70 -2.70 -0.64 -5.18
C TYR A 70 -3.01 -1.82 -6.10
N HIS A 71 -2.24 -1.95 -7.17
CA HIS A 71 -2.39 -2.98 -8.19
C HIS A 71 -1.23 -3.97 -8.12
N GLY A 72 -1.48 -5.24 -8.44
CA GLY A 72 -0.49 -6.33 -8.31
C GLY A 72 -0.38 -6.93 -6.91
N LEU A 73 -1.29 -6.59 -5.98
CA LEU A 73 -1.32 -7.17 -4.64
C LEU A 73 -1.53 -8.69 -4.66
N ASP A 74 -2.28 -9.22 -5.62
CA ASP A 74 -2.52 -10.64 -5.81
C ASP A 74 -1.23 -11.42 -6.06
N ALA A 75 -0.36 -10.93 -6.95
CA ALA A 75 0.93 -11.55 -7.23
C ALA A 75 1.85 -11.59 -6.00
N LEU A 76 1.86 -10.49 -5.22
CA LEU A 76 2.64 -10.44 -3.97
C LEU A 76 2.09 -11.41 -2.92
N VAL A 77 0.76 -11.53 -2.81
CA VAL A 77 0.13 -12.46 -1.87
C VAL A 77 0.45 -13.91 -2.25
N GLU A 78 0.37 -14.27 -3.53
CA GLU A 78 0.73 -15.60 -4.03
C GLU A 78 2.18 -15.95 -3.65
N GLU A 79 3.12 -15.04 -3.90
CA GLU A 79 4.54 -15.22 -3.54
C GLU A 79 4.73 -15.43 -2.03
N LEU A 80 4.07 -14.62 -1.20
CA LEU A 80 4.18 -14.73 0.26
C LEU A 80 3.56 -16.03 0.79
N VAL A 81 2.46 -16.48 0.20
CA VAL A 81 1.82 -17.76 0.56
C VAL A 81 2.75 -18.92 0.24
N GLU A 82 3.32 -18.98 -0.96
CA GLU A 82 4.28 -20.00 -1.36
C GLU A 82 5.53 -19.98 -0.45
N ALA A 83 6.06 -18.80 -0.14
CA ALA A 83 7.18 -18.66 0.79
C ALA A 83 6.84 -19.21 2.19
N ALA A 84 5.66 -18.89 2.72
CA ALA A 84 5.22 -19.36 4.04
C ALA A 84 5.02 -20.88 4.11
N LEU A 85 4.53 -21.49 3.02
CA LEU A 85 4.34 -22.94 2.93
C LEU A 85 5.65 -23.72 2.76
N THR A 86 6.69 -23.07 2.21
CA THR A 86 7.99 -23.71 1.93
C THR A 86 9.03 -23.53 3.05
N VAL A 87 8.74 -22.78 4.13
CA VAL A 87 9.62 -22.72 5.31
C VAL A 87 9.68 -24.11 5.97
N PRO A 88 10.85 -24.78 6.01
CA PRO A 88 10.96 -26.02 6.77
C PRO A 88 10.75 -25.70 8.26
N ALA A 89 9.94 -26.51 8.95
CA ALA A 89 9.60 -26.38 10.37
C ALA A 89 10.79 -26.53 11.36
N ALA A 90 12.04 -26.35 10.91
CA ALA A 90 13.26 -26.65 11.66
C ALA A 90 13.80 -25.49 12.51
N VAL A 91 13.09 -24.36 12.65
CA VAL A 91 13.39 -23.38 13.71
C VAL A 91 12.62 -23.79 14.96
N GLY A 92 13.10 -24.85 15.61
CA GLY A 92 12.50 -25.41 16.82
C GLY A 92 13.49 -26.26 17.61
N CYS A 93 14.07 -25.65 18.65
CA CYS A 93 14.72 -26.26 19.82
C CYS A 93 16.02 -27.07 19.58
N THR A 94 17.18 -26.43 19.77
CA THR A 94 18.35 -27.14 20.31
C THR A 94 18.14 -27.34 21.81
N PRO A 95 18.08 -28.57 22.35
CA PRO A 95 18.14 -28.77 23.78
C PRO A 95 19.53 -28.37 24.29
N ASN A 96 19.54 -27.60 25.37
CA ASN A 96 20.71 -27.20 26.14
C ASN A 96 21.42 -28.46 26.70
N GLU A 97 22.66 -28.73 26.28
CA GLU A 97 23.50 -29.77 26.91
C GLU A 97 24.33 -29.15 28.04
N SER A 98 24.30 -29.80 29.20
CA SER A 98 25.01 -29.46 30.44
C SER A 98 26.45 -29.99 30.46
#